data_AF-A0A2V4AZP9-F1
#
_entry.id   AF-A0A2V4AZP9-F1
#
_cell.length_a   1.000
_cell.length_b   1.000
_cell.length_c   1.000
_cell.angle_alpha   90.00
_cell.angle_beta   90.00
_cell.angle_gamma   90.00
#
_symmetry.space_group_name_H-M   'P 1'
#
loop_
_entity.id
_entity.type
_entity.pdbx_description
1 polymer ?
#
loop_
_entity_poly.entity_id
_entity_poly.type
_entity_poly.pdbx_seq_one_letter_code
_entity_poly.pdbx_strand_id
1 'polypeptide(L)'
;MGYRVSARPTPPRPDTTTPSYRRVCDLCWAGQLPAELLLTKDRERLVTDLWAAGWTDLEIAVHTRMTTYTTGRIRDRLGLAAHHQARKVPA
;
A
#
# COMPACT_ATOMS: atom_id res chain seq x y z
N MET A 1 18.40 -20.12 45.99
CA MET A 1 17.93 -18.99 45.15
C MET A 1 17.22 -19.57 43.93
N GLY A 2 15.89 -19.72 43.95
CA GLY A 2 15.13 -20.33 42.85
C GLY A 2 14.52 -19.25 41.95
N TYR A 3 14.90 -19.23 40.68
CA TYR A 3 14.28 -18.35 39.68
C TYR A 3 12.89 -18.89 39.34
N ARG A 4 11.83 -18.15 39.70
CA ARG A 4 10.48 -18.40 39.20
C ARG A 4 10.43 -18.02 37.73
N VAL A 5 10.22 -19.02 36.87
CA VAL A 5 9.85 -18.79 35.47
C VAL A 5 8.41 -18.31 35.46
N SER A 6 8.21 -16.99 35.37
CA SER A 6 6.89 -16.42 35.13
C SER A 6 6.43 -16.83 33.73
N ALA A 7 5.32 -17.57 33.65
CA ALA A 7 4.71 -17.91 32.37
C ALA A 7 4.37 -16.62 31.61
N ARG A 8 4.87 -16.47 30.38
CA ARG A 8 4.51 -15.33 29.53
C ARG A 8 3.02 -15.43 29.20
N PRO A 9 2.25 -14.34 29.28
CA PRO A 9 0.86 -14.36 28.85
C PRO A 9 0.81 -14.75 27.36
N THR A 10 -0.04 -15.71 27.04
CA THR A 10 -0.28 -16.11 25.64
C THR A 10 -0.90 -14.91 24.91
N PRO A 11 -0.33 -14.47 23.78
CA PRO A 11 -0.94 -13.38 23.03
C PRO A 11 -2.36 -13.79 22.59
N PRO A 12 -3.33 -12.86 22.58
CA PRO A 12 -4.66 -13.16 22.08
C PRO A 12 -4.56 -13.64 20.63
N ARG A 13 -5.43 -14.58 20.25
CA ARG A 13 -5.54 -15.01 18.86
C ARG A 13 -5.91 -13.80 18.01
N PRO A 14 -5.26 -13.59 16.84
CA PRO A 14 -5.67 -12.53 15.95
C PRO A 14 -7.14 -12.73 15.55
N ASP A 15 -7.90 -11.65 15.55
CA ASP A 15 -9.28 -11.66 15.05
C ASP A 15 -9.26 -12.09 13.58
N THR A 16 -9.87 -13.23 13.27
CA THR A 16 -9.93 -13.79 11.91
C THR A 16 -11.14 -13.31 11.13
N THR A 17 -11.92 -12.37 11.68
CA THR A 17 -13.05 -11.78 10.98
C THR A 17 -12.53 -11.10 9.72
N THR A 18 -12.81 -11.70 8.57
CA THR A 18 -12.34 -11.18 7.28
C THR A 18 -13.08 -9.88 7.00
N PRO A 19 -12.39 -8.73 6.88
CA PRO A 19 -13.04 -7.48 6.53
C PRO A 19 -13.72 -7.62 5.16
N SER A 20 -14.85 -6.96 4.98
CA SER A 20 -15.51 -6.95 3.67
C SER A 20 -14.56 -6.39 2.61
N TYR A 21 -14.63 -6.93 1.38
CA TYR A 21 -13.72 -6.50 0.32
C TYR A 21 -13.79 -4.99 0.06
N ARG A 22 -14.99 -4.39 0.15
CA ARG A 22 -15.19 -2.94 0.08
C ARG A 22 -14.35 -2.19 1.12
N ARG A 23 -14.30 -2.67 2.36
CA ARG A 23 -13.50 -2.04 3.42
C ARG A 23 -12.01 -2.13 3.12
N VAL A 24 -11.55 -3.24 2.53
CA VAL A 24 -10.16 -3.38 2.07
C VAL A 24 -9.84 -2.34 1.00
N CYS A 25 -10.72 -2.15 0.01
CA CYS A 25 -10.57 -1.09 -0.99
C CYS A 25 -10.43 0.29 -0.34
N ASP A 26 -11.36 0.68 0.53
CA ASP A 26 -11.32 2.00 1.19
C ASP A 26 -10.01 2.23 1.95
N LEU A 27 -9.50 1.20 2.65
CA LEU A 27 -8.26 1.26 3.40
C LEU A 27 -7.02 1.34 2.49
N CYS A 28 -7.03 0.71 1.33
CA CYS A 28 -5.96 0.83 0.34
C CYS A 28 -5.94 2.22 -0.31
N TRP A 29 -7.11 2.79 -0.67
CA TRP A 29 -7.19 4.16 -1.19
C TRP A 29 -6.70 5.17 -0.16
N ALA A 30 -6.96 4.93 1.13
CA ALA A 30 -6.47 5.75 2.23
C ALA A 30 -4.97 5.51 2.58
N GLY A 31 -4.27 4.59 1.90
CA GLY A 31 -2.87 4.25 2.20
C GLY A 31 -2.66 3.53 3.54
N GLN A 32 -3.74 3.03 4.14
CA GLN A 32 -3.72 2.33 5.43
C GLN A 32 -3.40 0.85 5.29
N LEU A 33 -3.67 0.25 4.13
CA LEU A 33 -3.34 -1.13 3.78
C LEU A 33 -2.56 -1.23 2.47
N PRO A 34 -1.69 -2.25 2.31
CA PRO A 34 -0.95 -2.47 1.08
C PRO A 34 -1.89 -2.82 -0.08
N ALA A 35 -1.63 -2.27 -1.27
CA ALA A 35 -2.46 -2.49 -2.46
C ALA A 35 -2.37 -3.92 -3.00
N GLU A 36 -1.41 -4.73 -2.53
CA GLU A 36 -1.33 -6.17 -2.78
C GLU A 36 -2.58 -6.95 -2.34
N LEU A 37 -3.34 -6.41 -1.38
CA LEU A 37 -4.61 -7.00 -0.92
C LEU A 37 -5.77 -6.79 -1.91
N LEU A 38 -5.60 -5.89 -2.88
CA LEU A 38 -6.59 -5.65 -3.92
C LEU A 38 -6.47 -6.67 -5.05
N LEU A 39 -7.60 -6.96 -5.70
CA LEU A 39 -7.63 -7.59 -7.00
C LEU A 39 -6.88 -6.73 -8.02
N THR A 40 -6.38 -7.36 -9.08
CA THR A 40 -5.56 -6.69 -10.10
C THR A 40 -6.24 -5.46 -10.70
N LYS A 41 -7.54 -5.57 -11.04
CA LYS A 41 -8.30 -4.45 -11.62
C LYS A 41 -8.46 -3.28 -10.66
N ASP A 42 -8.69 -3.56 -9.38
CA ASP A 42 -8.82 -2.52 -8.36
C ASP A 42 -7.48 -1.85 -8.07
N ARG A 43 -6.38 -2.60 -8.13
CA ARG A 43 -5.02 -2.05 -8.04
C ARG A 43 -4.68 -1.15 -9.22
N GLU A 44 -5.05 -1.54 -10.43
CA GLU A 44 -4.92 -0.71 -11.63
C GLU A 44 -5.71 0.58 -11.48
N ARG A 45 -6.97 0.49 -11.02
CA ARG A 45 -7.81 1.66 -10.77
C ARG A 45 -7.21 2.60 -9.72
N LEU A 46 -6.72 2.07 -8.60
CA LEU A 46 -6.05 2.87 -7.57
C LEU A 46 -4.85 3.63 -8.14
N VAL A 47 -4.02 2.97 -8.96
CA VAL A 47 -2.88 3.61 -9.63
C VAL A 47 -3.36 4.69 -10.60
N THR A 48 -4.40 4.44 -11.40
CA THR A 48 -4.98 5.44 -12.30
C THR A 48 -5.50 6.66 -11.55
N ASP A 49 -6.23 6.46 -10.44
CA ASP A 49 -6.81 7.55 -9.65
C ASP A 49 -5.71 8.44 -9.04
N LEU A 50 -4.68 7.84 -8.45
CA LEU A 50 -3.56 8.59 -7.86
C LEU A 50 -2.70 9.27 -8.93
N TRP A 51 -2.47 8.59 -10.06
CA TRP A 51 -1.81 9.20 -11.21
C TRP A 51 -2.61 10.40 -11.71
N ALA A 52 -3.92 10.27 -11.90
CA ALA A 52 -4.77 11.38 -12.34
C ALA A 52 -4.78 12.56 -11.35
N ALA A 53 -4.53 12.30 -10.07
CA ALA A 53 -4.30 13.32 -9.04
C ALA A 53 -2.90 13.99 -9.13
N GLY A 54 -2.06 13.63 -10.10
CA GLY A 54 -0.75 14.22 -10.35
C GLY A 54 0.41 13.55 -9.61
N TRP A 55 0.19 12.41 -8.97
CA TRP A 55 1.21 11.76 -8.15
C TRP A 55 2.28 11.08 -9.02
N THR A 56 3.49 11.00 -8.50
CA THR A 56 4.60 10.28 -9.11
C THR A 56 4.63 8.81 -8.72
N ASP A 57 5.35 7.99 -9.51
CA ASP A 57 5.51 6.56 -9.24
C ASP A 57 6.06 6.30 -7.83
N LEU A 58 6.90 7.20 -7.29
CA LEU A 58 7.43 7.10 -5.93
C LEU A 58 6.36 7.40 -4.87
N GLU A 59 5.59 8.47 -5.04
CA GLU A 59 4.52 8.83 -4.09
C GLU A 59 3.44 7.75 -4.05
N ILE A 60 3.04 7.25 -5.21
CA ILE A 60 2.08 6.16 -5.32
C ILE A 60 2.65 4.90 -4.64
N ALA A 61 3.90 4.54 -4.90
CA ALA A 61 4.53 3.38 -4.28
C ALA A 61 4.56 3.47 -2.76
N VAL A 62 4.97 4.62 -2.21
CA VAL A 62 5.01 4.85 -0.76
C VAL A 62 3.61 4.76 -0.14
N HIS A 63 2.62 5.42 -0.73
CA HIS A 63 1.24 5.44 -0.23
C HIS A 63 0.56 4.09 -0.28
N THR A 64 0.76 3.35 -1.37
CA THR A 64 0.16 2.02 -1.57
C THR A 64 0.99 0.88 -0.98
N ARG A 65 2.16 1.20 -0.41
CA ARG A 65 3.18 0.27 0.10
C ARG A 65 3.67 -0.76 -0.91
N MET A 66 3.57 -0.43 -2.19
CA MET A 66 4.16 -1.20 -3.28
C MET A 66 5.59 -0.73 -3.54
N THR A 67 6.33 -1.50 -4.34
CA THR A 67 7.60 -1.00 -4.88
C THR A 67 7.35 0.02 -6.01
N THR A 68 8.29 0.94 -6.20
CA THR A 68 8.30 1.86 -7.35
C THR A 68 8.31 1.12 -8.68
N TYR A 69 9.00 -0.03 -8.72
CA TYR A 69 9.00 -0.92 -9.89
C TYR A 69 7.61 -1.47 -10.20
N THR A 70 6.90 -2.02 -9.20
CA THR A 70 5.55 -2.54 -9.37
C THR A 70 4.60 -1.45 -9.85
N THR A 71 4.69 -0.28 -9.24
CA THR A 71 3.88 0.89 -9.62
C THR A 71 4.14 1.31 -11.07
N GLY A 72 5.41 1.48 -11.45
CA GLY A 72 5.80 1.82 -12.81
C GLY A 72 5.36 0.78 -13.85
N ARG A 73 5.41 -0.52 -13.50
CA ARG A 73 4.94 -1.60 -14.39
C ARG A 73 3.42 -1.56 -14.59
N ILE A 74 2.66 -1.27 -13.54
CA ILE A 74 1.19 -1.13 -13.65
C ILE A 74 0.87 0.10 -14.51
N ARG A 75 1.53 1.23 -14.25
CA ARG A 75 1.41 2.46 -15.04
C ARG A 75 1.70 2.22 -16.53
N ASP A 76 2.77 1.49 -16.84
CA ASP A 76 3.18 1.16 -18.21
C ASP A 76 2.13 0.29 -18.93
N ARG A 77 1.59 -0.72 -18.25
CA ARG A 77 0.48 -1.54 -18.79
C ARG A 77 -0.78 -0.73 -19.08
N LEU A 78 -1.03 0.32 -18.30
CA LEU A 78 -2.16 1.23 -18.47
C LEU A 78 -1.89 2.32 -19.53
N GLY A 79 -0.68 2.38 -20.10
CA GLY A 79 -0.31 3.39 -21.09
C GLY A 79 -0.17 4.80 -20.53
N LEU A 80 0.05 4.94 -19.23
CA LEU A 80 0.12 6.24 -18.54
C LEU A 80 1.56 6.79 -18.55
N ALA A 81 1.72 8.07 -18.84
CA ALA A 81 3.03 8.73 -18.83
C ALA A 81 3.57 8.89 -17.40
N ALA A 82 4.88 8.79 -17.20
CA ALA A 82 5.47 9.02 -15.88
C ALA A 82 5.36 10.50 -15.50
N HIS A 83 4.92 10.76 -14.27
CA HIS A 83 5.07 12.07 -13.66
C HIS A 83 6.48 12.20 -13.07
N HIS A 84 7.20 13.24 -13.47
CA HIS A 84 8.51 13.56 -12.94
C HIS A 84 8.37 14.68 -11.93
N GLN A 85 8.77 14.46 -10.67
CA GLN A 85 8.98 15.60 -9.78
C GLN A 85 10.20 16.38 -10.28
N ALA A 86 10.07 17.69 -10.42
CA ALA A 86 11.24 18.55 -10.46
C ALA A 86 12.00 18.38 -9.14
N ARG A 87 13.22 17.87 -9.20
CA ARG A 87 14.11 17.71 -8.05
C ARG A 87 14.20 19.04 -7.29
N LYS A 88 13.47 19.21 -6.19
CA LYS A 88 13.77 20.27 -5.22
C LYS A 88 15.04 19.84 -4.51
N VAL A 89 16.19 20.25 -5.06
CA VAL A 89 17.45 20.27 -4.31
C VAL A 89 17.27 21.34 -3.23
N PRO A 90 17.26 21.00 -1.93
CA PRO A 90 17.40 22.04 -0.92
C PRO A 90 18.80 22.65 -1.04
N ALA A 91 18.84 23.98 -1.06
CA ALA A 91 20.08 24.77 -0.99
C ALA A 91 20.73 24.66 0.40
#